data_AF-A0A355F7Q3-F1
#
_entry.id   AF-A0A355F7Q3-F1
#
_cell.length_a   1.000
_cell.length_b   1.000
_cell.length_c   1.000
_cell.angle_alpha   90.00
_cell.angle_beta   90.00
_cell.angle_gamma   90.00
#
_symmetry.space_group_name_H-M   'P 1'
#
loop_
_entity.id
_entity.type
_entity.pdbx_description
1 polymer ?
#
loop_
_entity_poly.entity_id
_entity_poly.type
_entity_poly.pdbx_seq_one_letter_code
_entity_poly.pdbx_strand_id
1 'polypeptide(L)'
;SPGIYARDADAVDEALGAWQDRLASYPFVLEVPTDLPRPVRPRHRAGSVSLRLAPEVAERLRGVAREQGTTLFAALLAVYQAVLHRASGQERLLVGA
;
A
#
# COMPACT_ATOMS: atom_id res chain seq x y z
N SER A 1 -10.95 1.78 -38.33
CA SER A 1 -10.55 3.15 -38.03
C SER A 1 -9.30 3.18 -37.17
N PRO A 2 -8.16 3.68 -37.68
CA PRO A 2 -6.87 3.67 -36.98
C PRO A 2 -6.72 4.71 -35.83
N GLY A 3 -7.60 5.70 -35.71
CA GLY A 3 -7.45 6.80 -34.75
C GLY A 3 -7.87 6.54 -33.29
N ILE A 4 -8.47 5.38 -32.98
CA ILE A 4 -8.81 5.01 -31.59
C ILE A 4 -7.61 4.33 -30.93
N TYR A 5 -6.99 3.36 -31.62
CA TYR A 5 -5.82 2.63 -31.12
C TYR A 5 -4.58 3.51 -30.88
N ALA A 6 -4.38 4.55 -31.70
CA ALA A 6 -3.28 5.50 -31.47
C ALA A 6 -3.49 6.31 -30.19
N ARG A 7 -4.73 6.74 -29.91
CA ARG A 7 -5.08 7.47 -28.69
C ARG A 7 -4.96 6.60 -27.44
N ASP A 8 -5.34 5.33 -27.55
CA ASP A 8 -5.18 4.37 -26.46
C ASP A 8 -3.70 4.08 -26.16
N ALA A 9 -2.85 4.01 -27.20
CA ALA A 9 -1.41 3.86 -27.02
C ALA A 9 -0.78 5.07 -26.31
N ASP A 10 -1.12 6.29 -26.74
CA ASP A 10 -0.63 7.51 -26.10
C ASP A 10 -1.05 7.59 -24.62
N ALA A 11 -2.29 7.21 -24.30
CA ALA A 11 -2.78 7.18 -22.92
C ALA A 11 -2.09 6.12 -22.05
N VAL A 12 -1.73 4.97 -22.64
CA VAL A 12 -0.95 3.93 -21.94
C VAL A 12 0.46 4.42 -21.67
N ASP A 13 1.12 5.05 -22.64
CA ASP A 13 2.48 5.58 -22.48
C ASP A 13 2.53 6.69 -21.44
N GLU A 14 1.52 7.58 -21.41
CA GLU A 14 1.39 8.61 -20.38
C GLU A 14 1.20 8.00 -18.98
N ALA A 15 0.29 7.02 -18.85
CA ALA A 15 0.07 6.33 -17.58
C ALA A 15 1.33 5.60 -17.11
N LEU A 16 2.06 4.96 -18.02
CA LEU A 16 3.31 4.27 -17.71
C LEU A 16 4.39 5.25 -17.23
N GLY A 17 4.58 6.37 -17.93
CA GLY A 17 5.52 7.42 -17.52
C GLY A 17 5.19 7.96 -16.13
N ALA A 18 3.92 8.24 -15.86
CA ALA A 18 3.46 8.70 -14.55
C ALA A 18 3.77 7.69 -13.43
N TRP A 19 3.62 6.37 -13.68
CA TRP A 19 3.97 5.34 -12.69
C TRP A 19 5.47 5.19 -12.49
N GLN A 20 6.27 5.27 -13.56
CA GLN A 20 7.72 5.24 -13.47
C GLN A 20 8.23 6.39 -12.61
N ASP A 21 7.79 7.62 -12.91
CA ASP A 21 8.18 8.82 -12.16
C ASP A 21 7.75 8.74 -10.69
N ARG A 22 6.51 8.27 -10.44
CA ARG A 22 5.97 8.17 -9.09
C ARG A 22 6.74 7.16 -8.23
N LEU A 23 7.23 6.07 -8.82
CA LEU A 23 7.91 4.99 -8.08
C LEU A 23 9.43 5.14 -8.03
N ALA A 24 10.04 5.95 -8.92
CA ALA A 24 11.48 6.07 -9.06
C ALA A 24 12.22 6.48 -7.77
N SER A 25 11.56 7.24 -6.89
CA SER A 25 12.18 7.83 -5.69
C SER A 25 11.84 7.13 -4.37
N TYR A 26 11.09 6.02 -4.42
CA TYR A 26 10.68 5.30 -3.22
C TYR A 26 11.65 4.17 -2.85
N PRO A 27 11.93 3.96 -1.54
CA PRO A 27 12.64 2.77 -1.10
C PRO A 27 11.77 1.53 -1.35
N PHE A 28 12.26 0.59 -2.15
CA PHE A 28 11.54 -0.66 -2.45
C PHE A 28 11.61 -1.68 -1.31
N VAL A 29 12.48 -1.47 -0.32
CA VAL A 29 12.65 -2.36 0.82
C VAL A 29 12.04 -1.73 2.06
N LEU A 30 11.10 -2.46 2.65
CA LEU A 30 10.56 -2.20 3.96
C LEU A 30 11.44 -2.87 5.03
N GLU A 31 11.97 -2.06 5.94
CA GLU A 31 12.93 -2.43 6.99
C GLU A 31 12.22 -2.72 8.31
N VAL A 32 11.33 -3.72 8.32
CA VAL A 32 10.73 -4.22 9.58
C VAL A 32 11.71 -5.18 10.25
N PRO A 33 11.90 -5.10 11.59
CA PRO A 33 12.65 -6.11 12.33
C PRO A 33 12.10 -7.52 12.06
N THR A 34 12.98 -8.44 11.69
CA THR A 34 12.63 -9.85 11.46
C THR A 34 13.34 -10.75 12.47
N ASP A 35 12.65 -11.79 12.95
CA ASP A 35 13.21 -12.74 13.93
C ASP A 35 14.39 -13.54 13.37
N LEU A 36 14.45 -13.70 12.04
CA LEU A 36 15.48 -14.45 11.34
C LEU A 36 16.07 -13.59 10.20
N PRO A 37 17.35 -13.80 9.84
CA PRO A 37 17.94 -13.15 8.67
C PRO A 37 17.17 -13.47 7.39
N ARG A 38 17.02 -12.47 6.52
CA ARG A 38 16.36 -12.65 5.21
C ARG A 38 17.16 -13.65 4.35
N PRO A 39 16.56 -14.77 3.89
CA PRO A 39 17.26 -15.71 3.03
C PRO A 39 17.44 -15.15 1.62
N VAL A 40 18.56 -15.50 0.96
CA VAL A 40 18.86 -15.09 -0.43
C VAL A 40 17.81 -15.60 -1.42
N ARG A 41 17.20 -16.76 -1.14
CA ARG A 41 16.09 -17.33 -1.94
C ARG A 41 14.83 -17.43 -1.08
N PRO A 42 13.69 -16.86 -1.51
CA PRO A 42 12.43 -16.98 -0.80
C PRO A 42 12.01 -18.45 -0.64
N ARG A 43 11.58 -18.82 0.57
CA ARG A 43 11.09 -20.18 0.88
C ARG A 43 9.57 -20.32 0.75
N HIS A 44 8.86 -19.21 0.52
CA HIS A 44 7.40 -19.11 0.41
C HIS A 44 6.59 -19.82 1.53
N ARG A 45 7.20 -20.01 2.71
CA ARG A 45 6.52 -20.52 3.90
C ARG A 45 5.75 -19.38 4.56
N ALA A 46 4.47 -19.58 4.82
CA ALA A 46 3.59 -18.58 5.42
C ALA A 46 2.80 -19.14 6.61
N GLY A 47 2.33 -18.25 7.47
CA GLY A 47 1.31 -18.49 8.48
C GLY A 47 0.35 -17.30 8.51
N SER A 48 -0.81 -17.46 9.14
CA SER A 48 -1.78 -16.37 9.30
C SER A 48 -2.16 -16.19 10.77
N VAL A 49 -2.38 -14.94 11.15
CA VAL A 49 -2.92 -14.56 12.46
C VAL A 49 -4.13 -13.67 12.20
N SER A 50 -5.29 -14.07 12.69
CA SER A 50 -6.53 -13.31 12.53
C SER A 50 -6.65 -12.26 13.63
N LEU A 51 -6.94 -11.01 13.23
CA LEU A 51 -7.29 -9.93 14.12
C LEU A 51 -8.78 -9.60 13.97
N ARG A 52 -9.47 -9.38 15.09
CA ARG A 52 -10.83 -8.83 15.10
C ARG A 52 -10.80 -7.49 15.81
N LEU A 53 -11.36 -6.46 15.17
CA LEU A 53 -11.57 -5.16 15.80
C LEU A 53 -12.83 -5.22 16.66
N ALA A 54 -12.75 -4.64 17.86
CA ALA A 54 -13.94 -4.43 18.66
C ALA A 54 -14.93 -3.53 17.88
N PRO A 55 -16.26 -3.77 17.98
CA PRO A 55 -17.26 -3.01 17.23
C PRO A 55 -17.11 -1.49 17.38
N GLU A 56 -16.77 -1.03 18.58
CA GLU A 56 -16.59 0.38 18.91
C GLU A 56 -15.40 1.00 18.16
N VAL A 57 -14.32 0.24 17.98
CA VAL A 57 -13.15 0.66 17.21
C VAL A 57 -13.50 0.75 15.72
N ALA A 58 -14.24 -0.23 15.20
CA ALA A 58 -14.68 -0.24 13.82
C ALA A 58 -15.61 0.95 13.51
N GLU A 59 -16.54 1.27 14.40
CA GLU A 59 -17.41 2.45 14.24
C GLU A 59 -16.63 3.76 14.28
N ARG A 60 -15.65 3.89 15.17
CA ARG A 60 -14.79 5.08 15.21
C ARG A 60 -14.01 5.25 13.91
N LEU A 61 -13.47 4.17 13.33
CA LEU A 61 -12.79 4.23 12.04
C LEU A 61 -13.74 4.61 10.89
N ARG A 62 -14.99 4.15 10.92
CA ARG A 62 -16.02 4.62 9.97
C ARG A 62 -16.31 6.10 10.14
N GLY A 63 -16.34 6.60 11.38
CA GLY A 63 -16.43 8.04 11.69
C GLY A 63 -15.32 8.84 11.02
N VAL A 64 -14.06 8.45 11.27
CA VAL A 64 -12.88 9.10 10.65
C VAL A 64 -12.95 9.08 9.13
N ALA A 65 -13.32 7.94 8.53
CA ALA A 65 -13.45 7.84 7.07
C ALA A 65 -14.46 8.85 6.52
N ARG A 66 -15.64 8.98 7.16
CA ARG A 66 -16.68 9.96 6.79
C ARG A 66 -16.19 11.39 6.96
N GLU A 67 -15.57 11.71 8.09
CA GLU A 67 -15.03 13.06 8.37
C GLU A 67 -13.99 13.50 7.34
N GLN A 68 -13.18 12.56 6.83
CA GLN A 68 -12.17 12.82 5.81
C GLN A 68 -12.68 12.66 4.37
N GLY A 69 -13.96 12.31 4.16
CA GLY A 69 -14.52 12.06 2.83
C GLY A 69 -13.87 10.86 2.11
N THR A 70 -13.40 9.87 2.86
CA THR A 70 -12.71 8.68 2.33
C THR A 70 -13.51 7.40 2.59
N THR A 71 -13.04 6.29 2.02
CA THR A 71 -13.61 4.96 2.30
C THR A 71 -13.02 4.37 3.58
N LEU A 72 -13.75 3.45 4.22
CA LEU A 72 -13.19 2.68 5.35
C LEU A 72 -11.90 1.93 4.96
N PHE A 73 -11.81 1.48 3.70
CA PHE A 73 -10.61 0.87 3.15
C PHE A 73 -9.40 1.82 3.21
N ALA A 74 -9.55 3.06 2.73
CA ALA A 74 -8.47 4.05 2.77
C ALA A 74 -8.06 4.39 4.21
N ALA A 75 -9.02 4.48 5.14
CA ALA A 75 -8.73 4.68 6.56
C ALA A 75 -7.94 3.50 7.16
N LEU A 76 -8.33 2.26 6.86
CA LEU A 76 -7.59 1.07 7.31
C LEU A 76 -6.20 0.97 6.67
N LEU A 77 -6.07 1.34 5.40
CA LEU A 77 -4.78 1.40 4.71
C LEU A 77 -3.85 2.42 5.37
N ALA A 78 -4.37 3.59 5.76
CA ALA A 78 -3.61 4.60 6.50
C ALA A 78 -3.19 4.08 7.89
N VAL A 79 -4.08 3.38 8.61
CA VAL A 79 -3.73 2.73 9.89
C VAL A 79 -2.61 1.70 9.68
N TYR A 80 -2.70 0.89 8.63
CA TYR A 80 -1.65 -0.09 8.30
C TYR A 80 -0.31 0.58 8.00
N GLN A 81 -0.30 1.66 7.21
CA GLN A 81 0.91 2.47 6.96
C GLN A 81 1.49 3.06 8.25
N ALA A 82 0.65 3.56 9.17
CA ALA A 82 1.11 4.08 10.46
C ALA A 82 1.75 2.99 11.33
N VAL A 83 1.22 1.76 11.31
CA VAL A 83 1.83 0.61 11.99
C VAL A 83 3.19 0.27 11.39
N LEU A 84 3.29 0.24 10.06
CA LEU A 84 4.56 -0.02 9.36
C LEU A 84 5.60 1.08 9.64
N HIS A 85 5.19 2.35 9.63
CA HIS A 85 6.04 3.48 9.98
C HIS A 85 6.60 3.31 11.40
N ARG A 86 5.75 3.03 12.38
CA ARG A 86 6.17 2.80 13.77
C ARG A 86 7.13 1.62 13.92
N ALA A 87 6.93 0.55 13.14
CA ALA A 87 7.75 -0.65 13.23
C ALA A 87 9.11 -0.51 12.53
N SER A 88 9.18 0.22 11.43
CA SER A 88 10.38 0.37 10.58
C SER A 88 11.16 1.66 10.81
N GLY A 89 10.52 2.70 11.35
CA GLY A 89 11.06 4.06 11.38
C GLY A 89 11.13 4.75 10.01
N GLN A 90 10.58 4.15 8.95
CA GLN A 90 10.63 4.73 7.60
C GLN A 90 9.50 5.75 7.39
N GLU A 91 9.86 6.95 6.93
CA GLU A 91 8.92 8.03 6.57
C GLU A 91 8.21 7.78 5.23
N ARG A 92 8.91 7.13 4.28
CA ARG A 92 8.37 6.82 2.95
C ARG A 92 8.13 5.33 2.84
N LEU A 93 6.87 4.97 2.61
CA LEU A 93 6.40 3.59 2.53
C LEU A 93 5.68 3.35 1.21
N LEU A 94 5.86 2.15 0.65
CA LEU A 94 5.04 1.63 -0.45
C LEU A 94 4.21 0.46 0.08
N VAL A 95 2.90 0.52 -0.16
CA VAL A 95 1.98 -0.57 0.16
C VAL A 95 1.18 -0.89 -1.11
N GLY A 96 1.21 -2.16 -1.51
CA GLY A 96 0.34 -2.68 -2.57
C GLY A 96 -1.07 -2.91 -2.03
N ALA A 97 -2.07 -2.52 -2.81
CA ALA A 97 -3.49 -2.56 -2.47
C ALA A 97 -4.30 -2.91 -3.71
#